data_AF-A0A4Y2N203-F1
#
_entry.id   AF-A0A4Y2N203-F1
#
_cell.length_a   1.000
_cell.length_b   1.000
_cell.length_c   1.000
_cell.angle_alpha   90.00
_cell.angle_beta   90.00
_cell.angle_gamma   90.00
#
_symmetry.space_group_name_H-M   'P 1'
#
loop_
_entity.id
_entity.type
_entity.pdbx_description
1 polymer ?
#
loop_
_entity_poly.entity_id
_entity_poly.type
_entity_poly.pdbx_seq_one_letter_code
_entity_poly.pdbx_strand_id
1 'polypeptide(L)'
;GSKTEHGVGAAFCVLTNDIWAYQWSAKLNDNNTVFQAELTALNEAVIYASHLPNNNASKIHVDNRASIMEASNSKSTNETGRKFFKILLSNPRIKVCRVKSHAGNIGNERADQLAKEAKQQGQPHSHTELTKPHIKGLLRKRMFEEWQTSWKNGDTGRKIDNIMPSVSLRPTNWIREDVIFFSQHGPFTAYLKRFQLSDSDYCSCGGIGTALHYATECVYTVSWHMRKPAPSFEQEWLKGVANNLVSRQRIRGIIKFISKNRDLFLPP
;
A
#
# COMPACT_ATOMS: atom_id res chain seq x y z
N GLY A 1 -19.43 -0.29 -18.95
CA GLY A 1 -18.02 0.06 -19.26
C GLY A 1 -17.19 -1.21 -19.31
N SER A 2 -16.00 -1.22 -19.92
CA SER A 2 -15.24 -2.48 -20.12
C SER A 2 -13.76 -2.34 -19.80
N LYS A 3 -13.15 -3.37 -19.18
CA LYS A 3 -11.69 -3.45 -18.96
C LYS A 3 -11.17 -4.84 -19.30
N THR A 4 -10.01 -4.89 -19.95
CA THR A 4 -9.17 -6.08 -20.13
C THR A 4 -7.70 -5.70 -19.91
N GLU A 5 -6.78 -6.66 -20.02
CA GLU A 5 -5.33 -6.38 -19.98
C GLU A 5 -4.87 -5.42 -21.09
N HIS A 6 -5.60 -5.37 -22.19
CA HIS A 6 -5.28 -4.56 -23.38
C HIS A 6 -5.94 -3.17 -23.40
N GLY A 7 -6.67 -2.80 -22.34
CA GLY A 7 -7.17 -1.44 -22.16
C GLY A 7 -8.56 -1.33 -21.55
N VAL A 8 -9.01 -0.08 -21.44
CA VAL A 8 -10.26 0.30 -20.79
C VAL A 8 -11.12 1.10 -21.78
N GLY A 9 -12.39 0.75 -21.89
CA GLY A 9 -13.32 1.36 -22.83
C GLY A 9 -14.59 1.86 -22.13
N ALA A 10 -15.03 3.04 -22.52
CA ALA A 10 -16.27 3.67 -22.08
C ALA A 10 -17.15 3.95 -23.30
N ALA A 11 -18.47 3.79 -23.16
CA ALA A 11 -19.40 4.10 -24.25
C ALA A 11 -20.80 4.37 -23.72
N PHE A 12 -21.57 5.16 -24.47
CA PHE A 12 -23.01 5.28 -24.35
C PHE A 12 -23.66 5.33 -25.74
N CYS A 13 -24.94 4.99 -25.80
CA CYS A 13 -25.73 5.08 -27.02
C CYS A 13 -27.08 5.74 -26.73
N VAL A 14 -27.65 6.35 -27.75
CA VAL A 14 -28.92 7.09 -27.70
C VAL A 14 -29.90 6.43 -28.65
N LEU A 15 -31.06 6.10 -28.12
CA LEU A 15 -32.18 5.53 -28.87
C LEU A 15 -33.33 6.54 -28.86
N THR A 16 -33.82 6.93 -30.04
CA THR A 16 -34.95 7.84 -30.22
C THR A 16 -35.95 7.17 -31.15
N ASN A 17 -37.20 6.98 -30.69
CA ASN A 17 -38.25 6.29 -31.43
C ASN A 17 -37.78 4.94 -32.01
N ASP A 18 -37.11 4.13 -31.18
CA ASP A 18 -36.54 2.81 -31.53
C ASP A 18 -35.45 2.83 -32.62
N ILE A 19 -34.93 4.01 -32.97
CA ILE A 19 -33.83 4.20 -33.91
C ILE A 19 -32.58 4.67 -33.17
N TRP A 20 -31.42 4.11 -33.53
CA TRP A 20 -30.12 4.54 -33.02
C TRP A 20 -29.79 5.95 -33.50
N ALA A 21 -29.97 6.95 -32.64
CA ALA A 21 -29.81 8.35 -32.98
C ALA A 21 -28.37 8.84 -32.81
N TYR A 22 -27.65 8.29 -31.84
CA TYR A 22 -26.26 8.69 -31.55
C TYR A 22 -25.52 7.59 -30.79
N GLN A 23 -24.20 7.54 -30.96
CA GLN A 23 -23.32 6.68 -30.19
C GLN A 23 -22.02 7.42 -29.88
N TRP A 24 -21.50 7.18 -28.69
CA TRP A 24 -20.22 7.70 -28.26
C TRP A 24 -19.44 6.58 -27.62
N SER A 25 -18.16 6.51 -27.93
CA SER A 25 -17.25 5.57 -27.30
C SER A 25 -15.84 6.14 -27.27
N ALA A 26 -15.06 5.74 -26.26
CA ALA A 26 -13.69 6.20 -26.12
C ALA A 26 -12.80 5.18 -25.39
N LYS A 27 -11.52 5.21 -25.74
CA LYS A 27 -10.47 4.46 -25.05
C LYS A 27 -9.95 5.29 -23.88
N LEU A 28 -9.99 4.73 -22.68
CA LEU A 28 -9.43 5.33 -21.47
C LEU A 28 -8.03 4.78 -21.20
N ASN A 29 -7.32 5.38 -20.24
CA ASN A 29 -6.01 4.90 -19.83
C ASN A 29 -6.13 3.47 -19.25
N ASP A 30 -5.15 2.61 -19.54
CA ASP A 30 -5.14 1.20 -19.09
C ASP A 30 -5.20 1.07 -17.55
N ASN A 31 -4.75 2.11 -16.85
CA ASN A 31 -4.81 2.22 -15.39
C ASN A 31 -6.21 2.53 -14.84
N ASN A 32 -7.15 2.98 -15.67
CA ASN A 32 -8.52 3.24 -15.23
C ASN A 32 -9.24 1.95 -14.81
N THR A 33 -10.15 2.07 -13.86
CA THR A 33 -11.03 0.98 -13.42
C THR A 33 -12.29 0.93 -14.29
N VAL A 34 -12.99 -0.22 -14.30
CA VAL A 34 -14.31 -0.34 -14.96
C VAL A 34 -15.28 0.71 -14.42
N PHE A 35 -15.27 0.97 -13.10
CA PHE A 35 -16.09 1.98 -12.48
C PHE A 35 -15.82 3.39 -13.02
N GLN A 36 -14.55 3.76 -13.21
CA GLN A 36 -14.22 5.04 -13.82
C GLN A 36 -14.71 5.11 -15.27
N ALA A 37 -14.61 4.02 -16.03
CA ALA A 37 -15.11 3.98 -17.39
C ALA A 37 -16.63 4.19 -17.47
N GLU A 38 -17.37 3.58 -16.55
CA GLU A 38 -18.82 3.76 -16.45
C GLU A 38 -19.21 5.17 -16.02
N LEU A 39 -18.46 5.76 -15.08
CA LEU A 39 -18.67 7.16 -14.69
C LEU A 39 -18.36 8.13 -15.83
N THR A 40 -17.31 7.88 -16.62
CA THR A 40 -17.01 8.69 -17.81
C THR A 40 -18.13 8.57 -18.84
N ALA A 41 -18.58 7.36 -19.16
CA ALA A 41 -19.71 7.16 -20.07
C ALA A 41 -20.98 7.87 -19.59
N LEU A 42 -21.28 7.81 -18.30
CA LEU A 42 -22.41 8.52 -17.70
C LEU A 42 -22.25 10.04 -17.78
N ASN A 43 -21.06 10.56 -17.48
CA ASN A 43 -20.77 12.00 -17.57
C ASN A 43 -21.01 12.52 -18.99
N GLU A 44 -20.49 11.83 -19.99
CA GLU A 44 -20.68 12.20 -21.41
C GLU A 44 -22.15 12.07 -21.84
N ALA A 45 -22.87 11.04 -21.38
CA ALA A 45 -24.30 10.89 -21.65
C ALA A 45 -25.13 12.03 -21.03
N VAL A 46 -24.78 12.48 -19.82
CA VAL A 46 -25.44 13.62 -19.14
C VAL A 46 -25.13 14.93 -19.87
N ILE A 47 -23.88 15.16 -20.26
CA ILE A 47 -23.49 16.33 -21.06
C ILE A 47 -24.27 16.34 -22.37
N TYR A 48 -24.29 15.22 -23.11
CA TYR A 48 -25.07 15.10 -24.34
C TYR A 48 -26.55 15.42 -24.12
N ALA A 49 -27.17 14.80 -23.10
CA ALA A 49 -28.58 15.02 -22.79
C ALA A 49 -28.91 16.47 -22.40
N SER A 50 -27.99 17.18 -21.75
CA SER A 50 -28.19 18.60 -21.40
C SER A 50 -28.19 19.56 -22.59
N HIS A 51 -27.63 19.15 -23.73
CA HIS A 51 -27.63 19.92 -24.97
C HIS A 51 -28.83 19.61 -25.88
N LEU A 52 -29.69 18.63 -25.51
CA LEU A 52 -30.89 18.33 -26.27
C LEU A 52 -31.96 19.43 -26.09
N PRO A 53 -32.82 19.67 -27.09
CA PRO A 53 -33.88 20.67 -27.00
C PRO A 53 -34.79 20.48 -25.78
N ASN A 54 -35.17 21.60 -25.15
CA ASN A 54 -35.82 21.64 -23.83
C ASN A 54 -37.17 20.90 -23.71
N ASN A 55 -37.79 20.51 -24.82
CA ASN A 55 -39.11 19.86 -24.83
C ASN A 55 -39.05 18.34 -24.62
N ASN A 56 -37.87 17.72 -24.68
CA ASN A 56 -37.74 16.28 -24.58
C ASN A 56 -37.28 15.86 -23.17
N ALA A 57 -38.00 14.93 -22.55
CA ALA A 57 -37.56 14.28 -21.33
C ALA A 57 -36.57 13.15 -21.67
N SER A 58 -35.37 13.18 -21.09
CA SER A 58 -34.33 12.18 -21.33
C SER A 58 -34.25 11.19 -20.15
N LYS A 59 -34.23 9.89 -20.46
CA LYS A 59 -33.95 8.84 -19.48
C LYS A 59 -32.61 8.20 -19.81
N ILE A 60 -31.66 8.29 -18.89
CA ILE A 60 -30.35 7.65 -18.98
C ILE A 60 -30.43 6.35 -18.20
N HIS A 61 -30.19 5.23 -18.87
CA HIS A 61 -30.22 3.90 -18.28
C HIS A 61 -28.80 3.46 -17.92
N VAL A 62 -28.58 3.06 -16.67
CA VAL A 62 -27.28 2.62 -16.15
C VAL A 62 -27.45 1.30 -15.40
N ASP A 63 -26.57 0.34 -15.60
CA ASP A 63 -26.61 -0.96 -14.94
C ASP A 63 -25.81 -1.02 -13.63
N ASN A 64 -24.77 -0.19 -13.50
CA ASN A 64 -23.98 -0.07 -12.29
C ASN A 64 -24.68 0.76 -11.20
N ARG A 65 -24.97 0.11 -10.08
CA ARG A 65 -25.53 0.74 -8.87
C ARG A 65 -24.62 1.85 -8.32
N ALA A 66 -23.30 1.68 -8.35
CA ALA A 66 -22.37 2.66 -7.80
C ALA A 66 -22.44 3.99 -8.58
N SER A 67 -22.52 3.94 -9.91
CA SER A 67 -22.66 5.13 -10.76
C SER A 67 -23.97 5.88 -10.50
N ILE A 68 -25.05 5.18 -10.19
CA ILE A 68 -26.35 5.79 -9.84
C ILE A 68 -26.28 6.46 -8.46
N MET A 69 -25.64 5.82 -7.49
CA MET A 69 -25.40 6.43 -6.17
C MET A 69 -24.55 7.68 -6.31
N GLU A 70 -23.52 7.64 -7.17
CA GLU A 70 -22.68 8.79 -7.47
C GLU A 70 -23.48 9.94 -8.10
N ALA A 71 -24.41 9.62 -9.00
CA ALA A 71 -25.32 10.57 -9.64
C ALA A 71 -26.30 11.27 -8.71
N SER A 72 -26.50 10.73 -7.51
CA SER A 72 -27.39 11.28 -6.50
C SER A 72 -26.63 11.90 -5.32
N ASN A 73 -25.28 11.91 -5.37
CA ASN A 73 -24.44 12.29 -4.23
C ASN A 73 -23.87 13.70 -4.35
N SER A 74 -24.51 14.66 -3.68
CA SER A 74 -24.04 16.06 -3.59
C SER A 74 -22.69 16.24 -2.89
N LYS A 75 -22.24 15.24 -2.13
CA LYS A 75 -20.99 15.26 -1.34
C LYS A 75 -19.90 14.35 -1.91
N SER A 76 -20.01 13.99 -3.18
CA SER A 76 -19.00 13.15 -3.84
C SER A 76 -17.60 13.77 -3.72
N THR A 77 -16.62 12.94 -3.34
CA THR A 77 -15.19 13.28 -3.37
C THR A 77 -14.60 13.17 -4.78
N ASN A 78 -15.33 12.58 -5.73
CA ASN A 78 -14.93 12.44 -7.13
C ASN A 78 -15.30 13.72 -7.90
N GLU A 79 -14.33 14.31 -8.60
CA GLU A 79 -14.57 15.52 -9.38
C GLU A 79 -15.56 15.28 -10.54
N THR A 80 -15.43 14.16 -11.26
CA THR A 80 -16.37 13.77 -12.32
C THR A 80 -17.77 13.63 -11.76
N GLY A 81 -17.91 12.94 -10.61
CA GLY A 81 -19.17 12.84 -9.84
C GLY A 81 -19.84 14.19 -9.62
N ARG A 82 -19.08 15.15 -9.08
CA ARG A 82 -19.57 16.51 -8.82
C ARG A 82 -19.95 17.27 -10.09
N LYS A 83 -19.25 17.07 -11.21
CA LYS A 83 -19.53 17.74 -12.49
C LYS A 83 -20.91 17.36 -13.01
N PHE A 84 -21.17 16.08 -13.26
CA PHE A 84 -22.47 15.69 -13.81
C PHE A 84 -23.61 15.81 -12.79
N PHE A 85 -23.35 15.68 -11.49
CA PHE A 85 -24.37 15.98 -10.46
C PHE A 85 -24.90 17.42 -10.60
N LYS A 86 -24.02 18.42 -10.79
CA LYS A 86 -24.43 19.81 -11.03
C LYS A 86 -25.27 19.96 -12.30
N ILE A 87 -24.91 19.24 -13.37
CA ILE A 87 -25.66 19.26 -14.63
C ILE A 87 -27.07 18.68 -14.41
N LEU A 88 -27.18 17.55 -13.71
CA LEU A 88 -28.47 16.92 -13.39
C LEU A 88 -29.36 17.84 -12.53
N LEU A 89 -28.79 18.56 -11.56
CA LEU A 89 -29.52 19.54 -10.77
C LEU A 89 -30.09 20.69 -11.62
N SER A 90 -29.32 21.20 -12.58
CA SER A 90 -29.77 22.25 -13.50
C SER A 90 -30.74 21.74 -14.58
N ASN A 91 -30.86 20.42 -14.75
CA ASN A 91 -31.65 19.80 -15.80
C ASN A 91 -32.60 18.72 -15.24
N PRO A 92 -33.67 19.11 -14.52
CA PRO A 92 -34.60 18.17 -13.84
C PRO A 92 -35.36 17.23 -14.79
N ARG A 93 -35.29 17.49 -16.11
CA ARG A 93 -35.86 16.63 -17.16
C ARG A 93 -35.01 15.38 -17.45
N ILE A 94 -33.74 15.39 -17.07
CA ILE A 94 -32.83 14.26 -17.24
C ILE A 94 -32.96 13.34 -16.03
N LYS A 95 -33.43 12.12 -16.24
CA LYS A 95 -33.56 11.11 -15.19
C LYS A 95 -32.57 9.98 -15.38
N VAL A 96 -31.77 9.69 -14.35
CA VAL A 96 -30.87 8.52 -14.34
C VAL A 96 -31.60 7.36 -13.68
N CYS A 97 -31.77 6.26 -14.41
CA CYS A 97 -32.54 5.09 -14.00
C CYS A 97 -31.67 3.82 -14.01
N ARG A 98 -31.95 2.91 -13.09
CA ARG A 98 -31.28 1.61 -13.07
C ARG A 98 -31.89 0.65 -14.09
N VAL A 99 -31.05 -0.07 -14.82
CA VAL A 99 -31.44 -1.27 -15.58
C VAL A 99 -30.68 -2.49 -15.05
N LYS A 100 -31.21 -3.69 -15.32
CA LYS A 100 -30.48 -4.93 -15.02
C LYS A 100 -29.50 -5.19 -16.14
N SER A 101 -28.26 -5.51 -15.78
CA SER A 101 -27.25 -5.99 -16.73
C SER A 101 -27.66 -7.37 -17.26
N HIS A 102 -27.36 -7.66 -18.54
CA HIS A 102 -27.61 -8.94 -19.21
C HIS A 102 -29.06 -9.45 -19.17
N ALA A 103 -30.03 -8.54 -19.27
CA ALA A 103 -31.45 -8.85 -19.22
C ALA A 103 -32.19 -8.60 -20.55
N GLY A 104 -31.51 -8.63 -21.69
CA GLY A 104 -32.12 -8.37 -23.00
C GLY A 104 -32.41 -6.90 -23.28
N ASN A 105 -31.80 -5.97 -22.52
CA ASN A 105 -31.96 -4.54 -22.79
C ASN A 105 -31.06 -4.14 -23.97
N ILE A 106 -31.67 -3.91 -25.13
CA ILE A 106 -30.97 -3.60 -26.38
C ILE A 106 -29.98 -2.43 -26.24
N GLY A 107 -30.33 -1.39 -25.46
CA GLY A 107 -29.47 -0.24 -25.21
C GLY A 107 -28.26 -0.59 -24.37
N ASN A 108 -28.46 -1.33 -23.28
CA ASN A 108 -27.36 -1.76 -22.41
C ASN A 108 -26.38 -2.69 -23.15
N GLU A 109 -26.90 -3.68 -23.88
CA GLU A 109 -26.09 -4.61 -24.64
C GLU A 109 -25.30 -3.92 -25.74
N ARG A 110 -25.93 -2.94 -26.43
CA ARG A 110 -25.23 -2.10 -27.41
C ARG A 110 -24.14 -1.25 -26.77
N ALA A 111 -24.40 -0.62 -25.62
CA ALA A 111 -23.40 0.17 -24.90
C ALA A 111 -22.21 -0.70 -24.43
N ASP A 112 -22.48 -1.91 -23.96
CA ASP A 112 -21.44 -2.87 -23.57
C ASP A 112 -20.60 -3.32 -24.77
N GLN A 113 -21.23 -3.56 -25.91
CA GLN A 113 -20.54 -3.90 -27.15
C GLN A 113 -19.63 -2.75 -27.61
N LEU A 114 -20.15 -1.52 -27.63
CA LEU A 114 -19.37 -0.32 -27.97
C LEU A 114 -18.21 -0.10 -27.00
N ALA A 115 -18.42 -0.31 -25.70
CA ALA A 115 -17.36 -0.20 -24.70
C ALA A 115 -16.29 -1.28 -24.90
N LYS A 116 -16.65 -2.48 -25.37
CA LYS A 116 -15.68 -3.54 -25.69
C LYS A 116 -14.85 -3.19 -26.93
N GLU A 117 -15.47 -2.67 -27.99
CA GLU A 117 -14.79 -2.24 -29.23
C GLU A 117 -13.84 -1.06 -28.97
N ALA A 118 -14.28 -0.10 -28.16
CA ALA A 118 -13.53 1.11 -27.83
C ALA A 118 -12.18 0.82 -27.15
N LYS A 119 -12.02 -0.31 -26.47
CA LYS A 119 -10.74 -0.69 -25.84
C LYS A 119 -9.59 -0.77 -26.85
N GLN A 120 -9.87 -1.20 -28.09
CA GLN A 120 -8.87 -1.42 -29.13
C GLN A 120 -8.84 -0.28 -30.14
N GLN A 121 -10.02 0.21 -30.54
CA GLN A 121 -10.17 1.12 -31.68
C GLN A 121 -10.76 2.48 -31.29
N GLY A 122 -11.06 2.71 -30.02
CA GLY A 122 -11.65 3.95 -29.53
C GLY A 122 -10.66 5.11 -29.58
N GLN A 123 -11.18 6.31 -29.83
CA GLN A 123 -10.38 7.53 -29.72
C GLN A 123 -9.91 7.70 -28.27
N PRO A 124 -8.64 8.10 -28.02
CA PRO A 124 -8.17 8.39 -26.68
C PRO A 124 -9.00 9.49 -26.02
N HIS A 125 -9.51 9.22 -24.82
CA HIS A 125 -10.20 10.24 -24.03
C HIS A 125 -9.22 10.98 -23.13
N SER A 126 -8.82 12.19 -23.54
CA SER A 126 -7.77 12.98 -22.90
C SER A 126 -8.10 13.52 -21.50
N HIS A 127 -9.32 13.32 -20.98
CA HIS A 127 -9.77 13.91 -19.71
C HIS A 127 -9.74 13.00 -18.49
N THR A 128 -9.15 11.82 -18.58
CA THR A 128 -9.03 10.92 -17.42
C THR A 128 -7.75 11.19 -16.65
N GLU A 129 -7.77 12.19 -15.78
CA GLU A 129 -6.69 12.42 -14.82
C GLU A 129 -6.43 11.16 -13.98
N LEU A 130 -5.15 10.84 -13.77
CA LEU A 130 -4.77 9.74 -12.88
C LEU A 130 -5.27 10.06 -11.48
N THR A 131 -6.02 9.12 -10.89
CA THR A 131 -6.59 9.37 -9.56
C THR A 131 -5.50 9.51 -8.51
N LYS A 132 -5.73 10.36 -7.52
CA LYS A 132 -4.82 10.53 -6.37
C LYS A 132 -4.43 9.20 -5.69
N PRO A 133 -5.33 8.22 -5.47
CA PRO A 133 -4.95 6.91 -4.96
C PRO A 133 -3.99 6.14 -5.87
N HIS A 134 -4.18 6.22 -7.20
CA HIS A 134 -3.29 5.58 -8.17
C HIS A 134 -1.89 6.21 -8.13
N ILE A 135 -1.79 7.53 -8.18
CA ILE A 135 -0.51 8.26 -8.07
C ILE A 135 0.17 7.92 -6.74
N LYS A 136 -0.58 7.93 -5.63
CA LYS A 136 -0.05 7.56 -4.31
C LYS A 136 0.46 6.12 -4.30
N GLY A 137 -0.22 5.21 -4.98
CA GLY A 137 0.21 3.82 -5.15
C GLY A 137 1.55 3.71 -5.90
N LEU A 138 1.69 4.42 -7.02
CA LEU A 138 2.94 4.46 -7.80
C LEU A 138 4.10 5.04 -7.00
N LEU A 139 3.88 6.19 -6.34
CA LEU A 139 4.91 6.82 -5.49
C LEU A 139 5.32 5.91 -4.35
N ARG A 140 4.36 5.25 -3.69
CA ARG A 140 4.64 4.31 -2.61
C ARG A 140 5.44 3.11 -3.09
N LYS A 141 5.13 2.57 -4.28
CA LYS A 141 5.89 1.48 -4.90
C LYS A 141 7.34 1.89 -5.14
N ARG A 142 7.56 3.03 -5.82
CA ARG A 142 8.91 3.56 -6.08
C ARG A 142 9.69 3.82 -4.79
N MET A 143 9.06 4.47 -3.81
CA MET A 143 9.66 4.71 -2.49
C MET A 143 10.12 3.42 -1.83
N PHE A 144 9.33 2.34 -1.87
CA PHE A 144 9.72 1.05 -1.31
C PHE A 144 10.88 0.41 -2.06
N GLU A 145 10.88 0.47 -3.39
CA GLU A 145 11.97 -0.07 -4.22
C GLU A 145 13.30 0.65 -3.96
N GLU A 146 13.28 1.98 -3.94
CA GLU A 146 14.45 2.80 -3.61
C GLU A 146 14.92 2.53 -2.17
N TRP A 147 14.02 2.54 -1.18
CA TRP A 147 14.37 2.28 0.22
C TRP A 147 14.95 0.88 0.41
N GLN A 148 14.36 -0.14 -0.21
CA GLN A 148 14.87 -1.51 -0.14
C GLN A 148 16.24 -1.65 -0.81
N THR A 149 16.49 -0.90 -1.89
CA THR A 149 17.78 -0.90 -2.59
C THR A 149 18.86 -0.25 -1.72
N SER A 150 18.57 0.91 -1.14
CA SER A 150 19.47 1.56 -0.17
C SER A 150 19.73 0.68 1.05
N TRP A 151 18.71 -0.04 1.55
CA TRP A 151 18.86 -0.96 2.67
C TRP A 151 19.80 -2.14 2.36
N LYS A 152 19.65 -2.75 1.17
CA LYS A 152 20.50 -3.87 0.73
C LYS A 152 21.95 -3.45 0.49
N ASN A 153 22.15 -2.29 -0.11
CA ASN A 153 23.46 -1.81 -0.55
C ASN A 153 24.19 -0.96 0.51
N GLY A 154 23.49 -0.56 1.58
CA GLY A 154 24.08 0.20 2.68
C GLY A 154 25.11 -0.61 3.48
N ASP A 155 26.12 0.07 3.97
CA ASP A 155 27.21 -0.44 4.81
C ASP A 155 26.91 -0.32 6.31
N THR A 156 26.04 0.61 6.69
CA THR A 156 25.56 0.79 8.07
C THR A 156 24.44 -0.20 8.43
N GLY A 157 24.29 -0.50 9.72
CA GLY A 157 23.14 -1.29 10.20
C GLY A 157 23.13 -2.77 9.79
N ARG A 158 24.23 -3.33 9.24
CA ARG A 158 24.28 -4.72 8.75
C ARG A 158 23.85 -5.79 9.75
N LYS A 159 24.12 -5.57 11.04
CA LYS A 159 23.66 -6.47 12.12
C LYS A 159 22.14 -6.57 12.16
N ILE A 160 21.44 -5.47 11.91
CA ILE A 160 19.98 -5.41 11.83
C ILE A 160 19.47 -5.95 10.51
N ASP A 161 20.13 -5.65 9.39
CA ASP A 161 19.77 -6.20 8.07
C ASP A 161 19.77 -7.74 8.08
N ASN A 162 20.76 -8.35 8.74
CA ASN A 162 20.81 -9.81 8.89
C ASN A 162 19.56 -10.37 9.59
N ILE A 163 18.86 -9.60 10.43
CA ILE A 163 17.65 -10.03 11.14
C ILE A 163 16.39 -9.59 10.39
N MET A 164 16.41 -8.40 9.80
CA MET A 164 15.31 -7.76 9.08
C MET A 164 15.81 -7.30 7.70
N PRO A 165 15.89 -8.21 6.72
CA PRO A 165 16.43 -7.90 5.38
C PRO A 165 15.45 -7.09 4.51
N SER A 166 14.19 -6.99 4.94
CA SER A 166 13.14 -6.29 4.20
C SER A 166 12.65 -5.07 4.94
N VAL A 167 12.58 -3.94 4.23
CA VAL A 167 12.04 -2.70 4.76
C VAL A 167 10.52 -2.79 4.89
N SER A 168 9.96 -2.13 5.90
CA SER A 168 8.54 -2.16 6.18
C SER A 168 8.08 -0.85 6.82
N LEU A 169 6.89 -0.40 6.44
CA LEU A 169 6.23 0.72 7.13
C LEU A 169 5.55 0.27 8.44
N ARG A 170 5.40 -1.04 8.66
CA ARG A 170 4.90 -1.54 9.93
C ARG A 170 6.05 -1.58 10.93
N PRO A 171 5.94 -0.89 12.07
CA PRO A 171 6.99 -0.94 13.08
C PRO A 171 7.10 -2.36 13.62
N THR A 172 8.34 -2.79 13.86
CA THR A 172 8.61 -4.05 14.55
C THR A 172 8.23 -3.90 16.02
N ASN A 173 7.67 -4.96 16.62
CA ASN A 173 7.30 -5.00 18.05
C ASN A 173 8.52 -5.13 18.98
N TRP A 174 9.61 -4.40 18.69
CA TRP A 174 10.82 -4.36 19.50
C TRP A 174 10.75 -3.19 20.48
N ILE A 175 11.11 -3.47 21.73
CA ILE A 175 11.28 -2.42 22.74
C ILE A 175 12.75 -2.02 22.86
N ARG A 176 13.05 -1.02 23.70
CA ARG A 176 14.40 -0.47 23.88
C ARG A 176 15.46 -1.54 24.09
N GLU A 177 15.21 -2.52 24.96
CA GLU A 177 16.16 -3.59 25.27
C GLU A 177 16.40 -4.53 24.08
N ASP A 178 15.36 -4.82 23.29
CA ASP A 178 15.50 -5.61 22.06
C ASP A 178 16.42 -4.85 21.07
N VAL A 179 16.19 -3.54 20.89
CA VAL A 179 16.99 -2.70 20.01
C VAL A 179 18.45 -2.65 20.47
N ILE A 180 18.71 -2.44 21.76
CA ILE A 180 20.06 -2.43 22.34
C ILE A 180 20.79 -3.75 22.02
N PHE A 181 20.15 -4.88 22.29
CA PHE A 181 20.74 -6.19 22.10
C PHE A 181 21.04 -6.49 20.63
N PHE A 182 20.04 -6.38 19.73
CA PHE A 182 20.19 -6.80 18.34
C PHE A 182 21.06 -5.85 17.52
N SER A 183 21.06 -4.55 17.84
CA SER A 183 22.01 -3.61 17.24
C SER A 183 23.42 -3.80 17.79
N GLN A 184 23.55 -4.50 18.94
CA GLN A 184 24.77 -4.60 19.74
C GLN A 184 25.31 -3.21 20.16
N HIS A 185 24.40 -2.29 20.44
CA HIS A 185 24.71 -0.99 21.03
C HIS A 185 24.52 -1.04 22.55
N GLY A 186 24.99 -0.01 23.26
CA GLY A 186 24.68 0.21 24.67
C GLY A 186 25.77 -0.30 25.61
N PRO A 187 25.44 -1.03 26.68
CA PRO A 187 26.36 -1.27 27.79
C PRO A 187 27.36 -2.43 27.56
N PHE A 188 27.53 -2.86 26.32
CA PHE A 188 28.44 -3.95 25.97
C PHE A 188 29.88 -3.44 25.89
N THR A 189 30.83 -4.01 26.63
CA THR A 189 32.23 -3.53 26.65
C THR A 189 32.87 -3.55 25.26
N ALA A 190 32.56 -4.56 24.44
CA ALA A 190 33.00 -4.61 23.03
C ALA A 190 32.48 -3.43 22.19
N TYR A 191 31.25 -2.98 22.46
CA TYR A 191 30.70 -1.77 21.85
C TYR A 191 31.41 -0.52 22.36
N LEU A 192 31.57 -0.40 23.68
CA LEU A 192 32.19 0.77 24.31
C LEU A 192 33.64 0.96 23.83
N LYS A 193 34.42 -0.12 23.73
CA LYS A 193 35.79 -0.07 23.17
C LYS A 193 35.82 0.44 21.73
N ARG A 194 34.93 -0.09 20.88
CA ARG A 194 34.82 0.33 19.47
C ARG A 194 34.53 1.83 19.33
N PHE A 195 33.76 2.40 20.26
CA PHE A 195 33.42 3.82 20.30
C PHE A 195 34.38 4.65 21.17
N GLN A 196 35.50 4.08 21.61
CA GLN A 196 36.52 4.76 22.43
C GLN A 196 35.95 5.30 23.76
N LEU A 197 34.94 4.63 24.31
CA LEU A 197 34.34 4.92 25.61
C LEU A 197 34.88 4.04 26.73
N SER A 198 35.71 3.05 26.39
CA SER A 198 36.41 2.17 27.32
C SER A 198 37.72 1.70 26.69
N ASP A 199 38.72 1.41 27.53
CA ASP A 199 40.02 0.92 27.08
C ASP A 199 40.04 -0.59 26.83
N SER A 200 39.01 -1.32 27.22
CA SER A 200 38.94 -2.78 27.10
C SER A 200 37.59 -3.24 26.54
N ASP A 201 37.61 -4.27 25.69
CA ASP A 201 36.43 -4.99 25.25
C ASP A 201 36.08 -6.18 26.16
N TYR A 202 36.89 -6.46 27.18
CA TYR A 202 36.66 -7.53 28.13
C TYR A 202 35.58 -7.18 29.15
N CYS A 203 34.71 -8.14 29.41
CA CYS A 203 33.83 -8.20 30.57
C CYS A 203 34.67 -8.59 31.80
N SER A 204 34.24 -8.20 33.00
CA SER A 204 34.91 -8.53 34.27
C SER A 204 35.05 -10.03 34.53
N CYS A 205 34.28 -10.88 33.85
CA CYS A 205 34.44 -12.33 33.90
C CYS A 205 35.53 -12.88 32.95
N GLY A 206 36.29 -12.02 32.26
CA GLY A 206 37.40 -12.38 31.37
C GLY A 206 37.02 -12.73 29.92
N GLY A 207 35.73 -12.72 29.56
CA GLY A 207 35.27 -12.92 28.18
C GLY A 207 35.11 -11.60 27.42
N ILE A 208 35.03 -11.63 26.08
CA ILE A 208 34.73 -10.44 25.28
C ILE A 208 33.25 -10.07 25.50
N GLY A 209 32.96 -8.86 25.98
CA GLY A 209 31.61 -8.43 26.34
C GLY A 209 30.75 -8.07 25.12
N THR A 210 30.46 -9.07 24.29
CA THR A 210 29.48 -9.01 23.20
C THR A 210 28.08 -9.39 23.68
N ALA A 211 27.05 -9.02 22.92
CA ALA A 211 25.68 -9.45 23.19
C ALA A 211 25.56 -10.99 23.26
N LEU A 212 26.29 -11.72 22.40
CA LEU A 212 26.28 -13.19 22.38
C LEU A 212 26.91 -13.78 23.66
N HIS A 213 28.02 -13.21 24.12
CA HIS A 213 28.67 -13.63 25.36
C HIS A 213 27.73 -13.51 26.56
N TYR A 214 27.07 -12.36 26.72
CA TYR A 214 26.09 -12.16 27.80
C TYR A 214 24.85 -13.05 27.66
N ALA A 215 24.51 -13.49 26.45
CA ALA A 215 23.36 -14.35 26.23
C ALA A 215 23.65 -15.84 26.43
N THR A 216 24.93 -16.26 26.42
CA THR A 216 25.26 -17.69 26.29
C THR A 216 26.39 -18.19 27.20
N GLU A 217 27.22 -17.31 27.75
CA GLU A 217 28.47 -17.71 28.42
C GLU A 217 28.77 -16.94 29.71
N CYS A 218 28.40 -15.66 29.80
CA CYS A 218 28.80 -14.83 30.93
C CYS A 218 28.23 -15.33 32.26
N VAL A 219 29.12 -15.60 33.22
CA VAL A 219 28.78 -16.11 34.56
C VAL A 219 27.78 -15.23 35.32
N TYR A 220 27.79 -13.92 35.10
CA TYR A 220 26.87 -12.99 35.77
C TYR A 220 25.45 -13.00 35.21
N THR A 221 25.20 -13.73 34.11
CA THR A 221 23.91 -13.71 33.39
C THR A 221 23.30 -15.10 33.20
N VAL A 222 23.80 -16.09 33.95
CA VAL A 222 23.43 -17.52 33.85
C VAL A 222 21.91 -17.74 33.88
N SER A 223 21.17 -16.97 34.68
CA SER A 223 19.71 -17.06 34.79
C SER A 223 18.95 -16.83 33.48
N TRP A 224 19.57 -16.19 32.49
CA TRP A 224 18.94 -15.88 31.20
C TRP A 224 19.62 -16.56 30.02
N HIS A 225 20.57 -17.47 30.27
CA HIS A 225 21.33 -18.10 29.21
C HIS A 225 20.43 -18.82 28.21
N MET A 226 20.87 -18.74 26.96
CA MET A 226 20.34 -19.47 25.82
C MET A 226 21.45 -20.38 25.29
N ARG A 227 21.07 -21.42 24.54
CA ARG A 227 22.04 -22.35 23.97
C ARG A 227 22.99 -21.58 23.03
N LYS A 228 24.30 -21.71 23.27
CA LYS A 228 25.32 -21.14 22.39
C LYS A 228 25.21 -21.76 20.99
N PRO A 229 25.12 -20.97 19.92
CA PRO A 229 25.17 -21.50 18.57
C PRO A 229 26.60 -21.92 18.21
N ALA A 230 26.74 -22.82 17.24
CA ALA A 230 28.03 -22.98 16.58
C ALA A 230 28.34 -21.72 15.75
N PRO A 231 29.62 -21.38 15.51
CA PRO A 231 29.99 -20.13 14.83
C PRO A 231 29.31 -19.92 13.47
N SER A 232 29.10 -21.01 12.71
CA SER A 232 28.43 -20.97 11.40
C SER A 232 26.92 -20.68 11.45
N PHE A 233 26.30 -20.73 12.63
CA PHE A 233 24.85 -20.58 12.82
C PHE A 233 24.48 -19.36 13.69
N GLU A 234 25.41 -18.44 13.92
CA GLU A 234 25.16 -17.26 14.76
C GLU A 234 24.04 -16.38 14.17
N GLN A 235 23.97 -16.24 12.84
CA GLN A 235 22.95 -15.43 12.18
C GLN A 235 21.55 -16.03 12.31
N GLU A 236 21.42 -17.34 12.07
CA GLU A 236 20.19 -18.10 12.24
C GLU A 236 19.72 -18.05 13.69
N TRP A 237 20.67 -18.16 14.62
CA TRP A 237 20.39 -18.04 16.04
C TRP A 237 19.83 -16.65 16.39
N LEU A 238 20.45 -15.56 15.90
CA LEU A 238 19.95 -14.20 16.12
C LEU A 238 18.54 -14.01 15.55
N LYS A 239 18.27 -14.51 14.33
CA LYS A 239 16.93 -14.51 13.73
C LYS A 239 15.92 -15.28 14.60
N GLY A 240 16.29 -16.46 15.07
CA GLY A 240 15.43 -17.28 15.94
C GLY A 240 15.12 -16.58 17.26
N VAL A 241 16.13 -15.97 17.87
CA VAL A 241 16.00 -15.21 19.11
C VAL A 241 15.16 -13.95 18.94
N ALA A 242 15.31 -13.23 17.83
CA ALA A 242 14.51 -12.04 17.50
C ALA A 242 13.02 -12.34 17.29
N ASN A 243 12.72 -13.49 16.68
CA ASN A 243 11.35 -13.89 16.38
C ASN A 243 10.65 -14.60 17.55
N ASN A 244 11.39 -15.04 18.58
CA ASN A 244 10.84 -15.72 19.75
C ASN A 244 10.63 -14.77 20.93
N LEU A 245 9.38 -14.64 21.41
CA LEU A 245 9.05 -13.75 22.52
C LEU A 245 9.73 -14.14 23.84
N VAL A 246 9.84 -15.45 24.14
CA VAL A 246 10.48 -15.94 25.36
C VAL A 246 11.98 -15.64 25.33
N SER A 247 12.64 -15.85 24.19
CA SER A 247 14.05 -15.47 24.01
C SER A 247 14.25 -13.97 24.16
N ARG A 248 13.34 -13.14 23.63
CA ARG A 248 13.37 -11.69 23.85
C ARG A 248 13.13 -11.30 25.30
N GLN A 249 12.28 -12.00 26.04
CA GLN A 249 12.12 -11.78 27.49
C GLN A 249 13.42 -12.05 28.26
N ARG A 250 14.18 -13.09 27.88
CA ARG A 250 15.51 -13.35 28.45
C ARG A 250 16.50 -12.22 28.12
N ILE A 251 16.55 -11.78 26.86
CA ILE A 251 17.35 -10.61 26.45
C ILE A 251 17.01 -9.38 27.29
N ARG A 252 15.72 -9.06 27.44
CA ARG A 252 15.27 -7.91 28.23
C ARG A 252 15.74 -8.01 29.68
N GLY A 253 15.73 -9.22 30.25
CA GLY A 253 16.30 -9.50 31.57
C GLY A 253 17.80 -9.17 31.64
N ILE A 254 18.59 -9.68 30.68
CA ILE A 254 20.03 -9.43 30.56
C ILE A 254 20.32 -7.93 30.49
N ILE A 255 19.68 -7.20 29.55
CA ILE A 255 19.92 -5.77 29.35
C ILE A 255 19.57 -4.96 30.60
N LYS A 256 18.44 -5.26 31.23
CA LYS A 256 18.03 -4.59 32.48
C LYS A 256 19.01 -4.89 33.61
N PHE A 257 19.49 -6.12 33.71
CA PHE A 257 20.44 -6.53 34.74
C PHE A 257 21.78 -5.80 34.57
N ILE A 258 22.34 -5.79 33.35
CA ILE A 258 23.58 -5.06 33.04
C ILE A 258 23.40 -3.57 33.32
N SER A 259 22.29 -2.97 32.90
CA SER A 259 22.07 -1.54 33.09
C SER A 259 21.93 -1.13 34.56
N LYS A 260 21.44 -2.02 35.43
CA LYS A 260 21.31 -1.76 36.87
C LYS A 260 22.59 -2.02 37.65
N ASN A 261 23.49 -2.85 37.13
CA ASN A 261 24.69 -3.31 37.82
C ASN A 261 25.95 -3.04 36.98
N ARG A 262 26.05 -1.86 36.37
CA ARG A 262 27.12 -1.56 35.39
C ARG A 262 28.52 -1.81 35.94
N ASP A 263 28.75 -1.49 37.22
CA ASP A 263 30.04 -1.63 37.89
C ASP A 263 30.51 -3.10 37.96
N LEU A 264 29.59 -4.08 37.91
CA LEU A 264 29.94 -5.50 37.88
C LEU A 264 30.50 -5.97 36.53
N PHE A 265 30.31 -5.19 35.47
CA PHE A 265 30.60 -5.59 34.11
C PHE A 265 31.74 -4.81 33.46
N LEU A 266 32.23 -3.77 34.13
CA LEU A 266 33.40 -3.02 33.72
C LEU A 266 34.65 -3.64 34.37
N PRO A 267 35.75 -3.81 33.62
CA PRO A 267 37.01 -4.23 34.22
C PRO A 267 37.47 -3.19 35.27
N PRO A 268 38.13 -3.63 36.35
CA PRO A 268 38.62 -2.75 37.41
C PRO A 268 39.64 -1.71 36.91
#